data_AF-A0A8H3QVV3-F1
#
_entry.id   AF-A0A8H3QVV3-F1
#
_cell.length_a   1.000
_cell.length_b   1.000
_cell.length_c   1.000
_cell.angle_alpha   90.00
_cell.angle_beta   90.00
_cell.angle_gamma   90.00
#
_symmetry.space_group_name_H-M   'P 1'
#
loop_
_entity.id
_entity.type
_entity.pdbx_description
1 polymer ?
#
loop_
_entity_poly.entity_id
_entity_poly.type
_entity_poly.pdbx_seq_one_letter_code
_entity_poly.pdbx_strand_id
1 'polypeptide(L)'
;MIGKMTGRFHPVLATNPYNANNAINNEPEFLNWLQGKYREVIVGTNQDAMRALMTERFSIMDTADTYEKRIKPYAQGLVYADILPYLYTHMPQYIEMRLR
;
A
#
# COMPACT_ATOMS: atom_id res chain seq x y z
N MET A 1 5.53 32.76 15.49
CA MET A 1 4.56 31.63 15.41
C MET A 1 5.07 30.67 14.34
N ILE A 2 5.53 29.48 14.72
CA ILE A 2 5.95 28.45 13.75
C ILE A 2 4.67 27.70 13.36
N GLY A 3 4.23 27.88 12.10
CA GLY A 3 2.99 27.30 11.60
C GLY A 3 3.02 25.77 11.65
N LYS A 4 1.93 25.17 12.14
CA LYS A 4 1.71 23.72 12.35
C LYS A 4 1.65 22.87 11.06
N MET A 5 2.27 23.32 9.96
CA MET A 5 2.27 22.65 8.65
C MET A 5 3.64 22.08 8.26
N THR A 6 4.64 22.09 9.15
CA THR A 6 6.02 21.65 8.89
C THR A 6 6.23 20.13 8.86
N GLY A 7 5.19 19.33 8.56
CA GLY A 7 5.25 17.88 8.73
C GLY A 7 4.61 17.01 7.65
N ARG A 8 4.16 17.57 6.51
CA ARG A 8 3.52 16.74 5.46
C ARG A 8 4.04 16.94 4.04
N PHE A 9 4.81 17.98 3.78
CA PHE A 9 5.42 18.19 2.47
C PHE A 9 6.93 18.10 2.62
N HIS A 10 7.50 17.00 2.13
CA HIS A 10 8.93 16.99 1.81
C HIS A 10 9.16 18.13 0.82
N PRO A 11 10.21 18.95 0.99
CA PRO A 11 10.49 20.01 0.04
C PRO A 11 10.62 19.39 -1.35
N VAL A 12 9.97 20.02 -2.34
CA VAL A 12 10.12 19.66 -3.74
C VAL A 12 11.61 19.67 -4.05
N LEU A 13 12.12 18.58 -4.62
CA LEU A 13 13.54 18.50 -4.99
C LEU A 13 13.86 19.60 -6.02
N ALA A 14 15.11 20.08 -6.03
CA ALA A 14 15.54 21.04 -7.05
C ALA A 14 15.55 20.42 -8.46
N THR A 15 15.69 19.09 -8.53
CA THR A 15 15.78 18.31 -9.76
C THR A 15 14.72 17.21 -9.80
N ASN A 16 14.29 16.85 -11.00
CA ASN A 16 13.27 15.83 -11.25
C ASN A 16 13.91 14.45 -11.53
N PRO A 17 13.96 13.53 -10.54
CA PRO A 17 14.55 12.21 -10.75
C PRO A 17 13.77 11.34 -11.75
N TYR A 18 12.53 11.67 -12.07
CA TYR A 18 11.71 10.93 -13.04
C TYR A 18 11.82 11.46 -14.47
N ASN A 19 12.60 12.52 -14.68
CA ASN A 19 12.83 13.11 -16.00
C ASN A 19 14.26 13.65 -16.12
N ALA A 20 15.22 12.74 -16.28
CA ALA A 20 16.63 13.04 -16.55
C ALA A 20 17.30 14.01 -15.55
N ASN A 21 16.76 14.17 -14.33
CA ASN A 21 17.22 15.14 -13.34
C ASN A 21 17.14 16.62 -13.80
N ASN A 22 16.20 16.94 -14.70
CA ASN A 22 15.91 18.31 -15.09
C ASN A 22 15.56 19.18 -13.88
N ALA A 23 15.89 20.48 -13.93
CA ALA A 23 15.52 21.41 -12.87
C ALA A 23 13.99 21.58 -12.79
N ILE A 24 13.41 21.49 -11.59
CA ILE A 24 11.98 21.74 -11.35
C ILE A 24 11.77 23.24 -11.19
N ASN A 25 11.85 23.96 -12.31
CA ASN A 25 11.71 25.42 -12.35
C ASN A 25 10.53 25.89 -13.21
N ASN A 26 9.71 24.95 -13.69
CA ASN A 26 8.52 25.21 -14.49
C ASN A 26 7.39 24.24 -14.11
N GLU A 27 6.15 24.63 -14.41
CA GLU A 27 4.95 23.87 -14.07
C GLU A 27 4.91 22.47 -14.70
N PRO A 28 5.25 22.26 -15.99
CA PRO A 28 5.30 20.92 -16.57
C PRO A 28 6.23 19.95 -15.82
N GLU A 29 7.44 20.39 -15.47
CA GLU A 29 8.39 19.56 -14.71
C GLU A 29 7.89 19.29 -13.29
N PHE A 30 7.25 20.26 -12.65
CA PHE A 30 6.65 20.07 -11.33
C PHE A 30 5.53 19.03 -11.35
N LEU A 31 4.64 19.07 -12.35
CA LEU A 31 3.57 18.09 -12.51
C LEU A 31 4.13 16.69 -12.79
N ASN A 32 5.17 16.58 -13.61
CA ASN A 32 5.84 15.31 -13.88
C ASN A 32 6.43 14.71 -12.59
N TRP A 33 7.15 15.53 -11.81
CA TRP A 33 7.69 15.11 -10.52
C TRP A 33 6.60 14.66 -9.55
N LEU A 34 5.49 15.41 -9.45
CA LEU A 34 4.39 15.10 -8.54
C LEU A 34 3.75 13.75 -8.90
N GLN A 35 3.52 13.51 -10.20
CA GLN A 35 2.99 12.23 -10.68
C GLN A 35 3.96 11.08 -10.41
N GLY A 36 5.26 11.28 -10.67
CA GLY A 36 6.30 10.30 -10.36
C GLY A 36 6.35 9.96 -8.87
N LYS A 37 6.34 10.98 -8.01
CA LYS A 37 6.30 10.79 -6.55
C LYS A 37 5.05 10.08 -6.07
N TYR A 38 3.89 10.47 -6.59
CA TYR A 38 2.62 9.83 -6.25
C TYR A 38 2.63 8.34 -6.63
N ARG A 39 3.14 8.00 -7.81
CA ARG A 39 3.32 6.61 -8.25
C ARG A 39 4.30 5.85 -7.35
N GLU A 40 5.47 6.42 -7.04
CA GLU A 40 6.44 5.78 -6.14
C GLU A 40 5.83 5.48 -4.77
N VAL A 41 5.18 6.46 -4.16
CA VAL A 41 4.57 6.31 -2.83
C VAL A 41 3.47 5.25 -2.85
N ILE A 42 2.60 5.27 -3.85
CA ILE A 42 1.52 4.27 -3.97
C ILE A 42 2.08 2.89 -4.24
N VAL A 43 3.04 2.75 -5.15
CA VAL A 43 3.66 1.45 -5.46
C VAL A 43 4.34 0.89 -4.22
N GLY A 44 5.11 1.71 -3.48
CA GLY A 44 5.72 1.30 -2.21
C GLY A 44 4.67 0.87 -1.18
N THR A 45 3.63 1.67 -1.00
CA THR A 45 2.52 1.36 -0.07
C THR A 45 1.83 0.05 -0.44
N ASN A 46 1.57 -0.18 -1.73
CA ASN A 46 0.94 -1.42 -2.21
C ASN A 46 1.87 -2.64 -2.04
N GLN A 47 3.18 -2.48 -2.26
CA GLN A 47 4.16 -3.54 -2.04
C GLN A 47 4.25 -3.92 -0.56
N ASP A 48 4.28 -2.94 0.34
CA ASP A 48 4.31 -3.18 1.77
C ASP A 48 3.00 -3.82 2.27
N ALA A 49 1.86 -3.35 1.77
CA ALA A 49 0.56 -3.96 2.05
C ALA A 49 0.50 -5.41 1.57
N MET A 50 0.99 -5.72 0.36
CA MET A 50 1.03 -7.08 -0.16
C MET A 50 1.94 -7.99 0.67
N ARG A 51 3.12 -7.51 1.10
CA ARG A 51 4.02 -8.26 2.00
C ARG A 51 3.37 -8.57 3.33
N ALA A 52 2.70 -7.58 3.94
CA ALA A 52 1.96 -7.79 5.18
C ALA A 52 0.84 -8.84 5.00
N LEU A 53 0.09 -8.73 3.90
CA LEU A 53 -0.95 -9.69 3.54
C LEU A 53 -0.36 -11.11 3.42
N MET A 54 0.74 -11.30 2.68
CA MET A 54 1.38 -12.62 2.50
C MET A 54 1.75 -13.33 3.80
N THR A 55 2.12 -12.55 4.84
CA THR A 55 2.52 -13.08 6.16
C THR A 55 1.35 -13.33 7.10
N GLU A 56 0.16 -12.83 6.78
CA GLU A 56 -1.01 -12.98 7.62
C GLU A 56 -1.54 -14.42 7.57
N ARG A 57 -2.16 -14.88 8.66
CA ARG A 57 -2.79 -16.19 8.76
C ARG A 57 -4.06 -16.10 9.60
N PHE A 58 -5.05 -16.92 9.25
CA PHE A 58 -6.21 -17.10 10.10
C PHE A 58 -5.82 -18.00 11.29
N SER A 59 -6.00 -17.49 12.50
CA SER A 59 -5.65 -18.16 13.76
C SER A 59 -6.83 -18.94 14.36
N ILE A 60 -6.54 -19.89 15.25
CA ILE A 60 -7.57 -20.61 16.02
C ILE A 60 -8.42 -19.69 16.91
N MET A 61 -7.88 -18.53 17.28
CA MET A 61 -8.59 -17.53 18.09
C MET A 61 -9.42 -16.57 17.25
N ASP A 62 -9.34 -16.66 15.92
CA ASP A 62 -10.03 -15.74 15.04
C ASP A 62 -11.50 -16.11 14.83
N THR A 63 -12.32 -15.07 14.83
CA THR A 63 -13.62 -15.05 14.17
C THR A 63 -13.46 -14.44 12.77
N ALA A 64 -14.48 -14.61 11.92
CA ALA A 64 -14.50 -13.98 10.59
C ALA A 64 -14.36 -12.45 10.68
N ASP A 65 -15.06 -11.79 11.61
CA ASP A 65 -15.01 -10.33 11.80
C ASP A 65 -13.63 -9.83 12.26
N THR A 66 -13.02 -10.52 13.25
CA THR A 66 -11.68 -10.14 13.72
C THR A 66 -10.61 -10.32 12.67
N TYR A 67 -10.72 -11.36 11.85
CA TYR A 67 -9.80 -11.60 10.74
C TYR A 67 -10.00 -10.56 9.62
N GLU A 68 -11.25 -10.29 9.20
CA GLU A 68 -11.56 -9.25 8.21
C GLU A 68 -10.94 -7.91 8.62
N LYS A 69 -11.14 -7.49 9.88
CA LYS A 69 -10.59 -6.24 10.40
C LYS A 69 -9.06 -6.14 10.30
N ARG A 70 -8.33 -7.25 10.42
CA ARG A 70 -6.86 -7.25 10.27
C ARG A 70 -6.40 -7.18 8.82
N ILE A 71 -7.06 -7.91 7.91
CA ILE A 71 -6.63 -7.93 6.50
C ILE A 71 -7.08 -6.72 5.70
N LYS A 72 -8.18 -6.06 6.12
CA LYS A 72 -8.82 -4.96 5.39
C LYS A 72 -7.88 -3.79 5.06
N PRO A 73 -7.03 -3.30 5.99
CA PRO A 73 -6.08 -2.23 5.68
C PRO A 73 -5.08 -2.58 4.58
N TYR A 74 -4.72 -3.86 4.44
CA TYR A 74 -3.78 -4.33 3.42
C TYR A 74 -4.46 -4.59 2.08
N ALA A 75 -5.73 -5.01 2.11
CA ALA A 75 -6.49 -5.34 0.91
C ALA A 75 -7.11 -4.12 0.19
N GLN A 76 -7.36 -3.02 0.90
CA GLN A 76 -8.18 -1.90 0.40
C GLN A 76 -7.58 -1.15 -0.82
N GLY A 77 -6.26 -1.23 -1.04
CA GLY A 77 -5.57 -0.65 -2.19
C GLY A 77 -5.16 -1.63 -3.28
N LEU A 78 -5.48 -2.93 -3.12
CA LEU A 78 -5.02 -4.01 -3.99
C LEU A 78 -6.15 -4.55 -4.86
N VAL A 79 -5.81 -5.07 -6.04
CA VAL A 79 -6.77 -5.69 -6.95
C VAL A 79 -7.25 -7.01 -6.36
N TYR A 80 -8.57 -7.23 -6.32
CA TYR A 80 -9.17 -8.42 -5.72
C TYR A 80 -8.61 -9.75 -6.28
N ALA A 81 -8.39 -9.81 -7.60
CA ALA A 81 -7.83 -10.98 -8.26
C ALA A 81 -6.40 -11.31 -7.79
N ASP A 82 -5.62 -10.30 -7.42
CA ASP A 82 -4.23 -10.48 -6.97
C ASP A 82 -4.16 -10.94 -5.50
N ILE A 83 -5.12 -10.54 -4.67
CA ILE A 83 -5.14 -10.89 -3.24
C ILE A 83 -5.76 -12.26 -2.98
N LEU A 84 -6.67 -12.73 -3.85
CA LEU A 84 -7.48 -13.92 -3.62
C LEU A 84 -6.65 -15.20 -3.35
N PRO A 85 -5.57 -15.50 -4.10
CA PRO A 85 -4.73 -16.66 -3.80
C PRO A 85 -4.13 -16.62 -2.39
N TYR A 86 -3.72 -15.44 -1.92
CA TYR A 86 -3.16 -15.29 -0.58
C TYR A 86 -4.23 -15.53 0.48
N LEU A 87 -5.42 -14.96 0.33
CA LEU A 87 -6.52 -15.18 1.26
C LEU A 87 -6.85 -16.67 1.44
N TYR A 88 -6.79 -17.48 0.37
CA TYR A 88 -6.92 -18.94 0.49
C TYR A 88 -5.79 -19.57 1.30
N THR A 89 -4.54 -19.16 1.10
CA THR A 89 -3.40 -19.66 1.89
C THR A 89 -3.45 -19.26 3.37
N HIS A 90 -4.25 -18.26 3.73
CA HIS A 90 -4.42 -17.87 5.13
C HIS A 90 -5.34 -18.83 5.87
N MET A 91 -6.23 -19.51 5.16
CA MET A 91 -7.23 -20.38 5.75
C MET A 91 -6.55 -21.66 6.25
N PRO A 92 -6.79 -22.06 7.51
CA PRO A 92 -6.34 -23.35 8.00
C PRO A 92 -7.05 -24.49 7.28
N GLN A 93 -6.31 -25.58 7.03
CA GLN A 93 -6.83 -26.79 6.38
C GLN A 93 -8.09 -27.37 7.08
N TYR A 94 -8.24 -27.16 8.39
CA TYR A 94 -9.39 -27.66 9.14
C TYR A 94 -10.68 -26.86 8.91
N ILE A 95 -10.63 -25.62 8.39
CA ILE A 95 -11.84 -24.86 8.02
C ILE A 95 -12.44 -25.43 6.73
N GLU A 96 -11.60 -25.84 5.77
CA GLU A 96 -12.05 -26.52 4.56
C GLU A 96 -12.73 -27.87 4.86
N MET A 97 -12.33 -28.57 5.92
CA MET A 97 -12.94 -29.85 6.33
C MET A 97 -14.35 -29.71 6.92
N ARG A 98 -14.73 -28.54 7.44
CA ARG A 98 -16.04 -28.29 8.09
C ARG A 98 -17.14 -27.83 7.13
N LEU A 99 -16.81 -27.49 5.88
CA LEU A 99 -17.75 -27.01 4.86
C LEU A 99 -18.15 -28.10 3.85
N ARG A 100 -17.98 -29.39 4.18
CA ARG A 100 -18.40 -30.53 3.34
C ARG A 100 -19.76 -31.07 3.76
#